data_AF-A0AAU1SBT7-F1
#
_entry.id   AF-A0AAU1SBT7-F1
#
_cell.length_a   1.000
_cell.length_b   1.000
_cell.length_c   1.000
_cell.angle_alpha   90.00
_cell.angle_beta   90.00
_cell.angle_gamma   90.00
#
_symmetry.space_group_name_H-M   'P 1'
#
loop_
_entity.id
_entity.type
_entity.pdbx_description
1 polymer ?
#
loop_
_entity_poly.entity_id
_entity_poly.type
_entity_poly.pdbx_seq_one_letter_code
_entity_poly.pdbx_strand_id
1 'polypeptide(L)' 'MAPLIQAADNAIVIGCGDASPVVSGRYHLDWPVADPEGAPIAVVLRIRDEIGNRITDVFDTLPSA' A
#
# COMPACT_ATOMS: atom_id res chain seq x y z
N MET A 1 11.80 1.12 -9.13
CA MET A 1 11.22 0.95 -7.78
C MET A 1 11.91 -0.16 -6.96
N ALA A 2 12.41 -1.22 -7.58
CA ALA A 2 13.07 -2.35 -6.91
C ALA A 2 14.13 -2.01 -5.83
N PRO A 3 15.09 -1.07 -6.02
CA PRO A 3 16.11 -0.83 -5.00
C PRO A 3 15.56 -0.23 -3.70
N LEU A 4 14.46 0.53 -3.77
CA LEU A 4 13.82 1.12 -2.59
C LEU A 4 13.08 0.06 -1.76
N ILE A 5 12.40 -0.87 -2.44
CA ILE A 5 11.67 -1.99 -1.81
C ILE A 5 12.64 -2.95 -1.11
N GLN A 6 13.85 -3.13 -1.65
CA GLN A 6 14.82 -4.07 -1.10
C GLN A 6 15.41 -3.64 0.26
N ALA A 7 15.47 -2.33 0.52
CA ALA A 7 16.05 -1.76 1.73
C ALA A 7 15.05 -1.58 2.89
N ALA A 8 13.74 -1.75 2.64
CA ALA A 8 12.72 -1.58 3.65
C ALA A 8 12.45 -2.91 4.41
N ASP A 9 12.16 -2.83 5.70
CA ASP A 9 11.71 -3.96 6.53
C ASP A 9 10.28 -4.37 6.14
N ASN A 10 9.41 -3.37 5.91
CA ASN A 10 8.02 -3.55 5.50
C ASN A 10 7.72 -2.66 4.29
N ALA A 11 6.97 -3.18 3.32
CA ALA A 11 6.57 -2.44 2.12
C ALA A 11 5.10 -2.69 1.79
N ILE A 12 4.32 -1.62 1.71
CA ILE A 12 2.93 -1.66 1.24
C ILE A 12 2.94 -1.25 -0.23
N VAL A 13 2.36 -2.08 -1.10
CA VAL A 13 2.30 -1.83 -2.54
C VAL A 13 0.85 -1.71 -2.95
N ILE A 14 0.46 -0.55 -3.49
CA ILE A 14 -0.92 -0.27 -3.91
C ILE A 14 -0.95 -0.16 -5.43
N GLY A 15 -1.80 -0.96 -6.09
CA GLY A 15 -2.09 -0.81 -7.52
C GLY A 15 -0.95 -1.18 -8.48
N CYS A 16 0.07 -1.92 -8.05
CA CYS A 16 1.19 -2.29 -8.93
C CYS A 16 0.92 -3.58 -9.76
N GLY A 17 -0.12 -4.35 -9.44
CA GLY A 17 -0.34 -5.68 -10.01
C GLY A 17 0.80 -6.66 -9.74
N ASP A 18 0.80 -7.81 -10.43
CA ASP A 18 1.80 -8.89 -10.30
C ASP A 18 3.24 -8.51 -10.71
N ALA A 19 3.48 -7.25 -11.09
CA ALA A 19 4.78 -6.77 -11.54
C ALA A 19 5.76 -6.47 -10.38
N SER A 20 5.29 -6.47 -9.12
CA SER A 20 6.17 -6.25 -7.98
C SER A 20 6.95 -7.51 -7.60
N PRO A 21 8.28 -7.44 -7.47
CA PRO A 21 9.08 -8.58 -7.04
C PRO A 21 8.67 -8.97 -5.60
N VAL A 22 8.07 -10.14 -5.45
CA VAL A 22 7.74 -10.72 -4.14
C VAL A 22 9.05 -11.03 -3.43
N VAL A 23 9.28 -10.40 -2.28
CA VAL A 23 10.47 -10.64 -1.48
C VAL A 23 10.11 -11.49 -0.26
N SER A 24 10.76 -12.64 -0.14
CA SER A 24 10.58 -13.57 0.98
C SER A 24 10.89 -12.89 2.32
N GLY A 25 10.00 -13.06 3.30
CA GLY A 25 10.17 -12.53 4.66
C GLY A 25 9.58 -11.13 4.88
N ARG A 26 9.02 -10.49 3.85
CA ARG A 26 8.37 -9.18 3.97
C ARG A 26 6.85 -9.28 3.95
N TYR A 27 6.20 -8.45 4.76
CA TYR A 27 4.75 -8.34 4.78
C TYR A 27 4.28 -7.62 3.51
N HIS A 28 3.62 -8.37 2.62
CA HIS A 28 3.09 -7.84 1.37
C HIS A 28 1.58 -7.65 1.51
N LEU A 29 1.13 -6.40 1.38
CA LEU A 29 -0.27 -6.02 1.36
C LEU A 29 -0.60 -5.45 -0.01
N ASP A 30 -1.47 -6.14 -0.74
CA ASP A 30 -2.10 -5.63 -1.94
C ASP A 30 -3.49 -5.10 -1.60
N TRP A 31 -3.68 -3.79 -1.77
CA TRP A 31 -4.96 -3.15 -1.52
C TRP A 31 -5.66 -2.85 -2.84
N PRO A 32 -6.87 -3.38 -3.07
CA PRO A 32 -7.66 -3.05 -4.24
C PRO A 32 -8.27 -1.66 -4.06
N VAL A 33 -7.44 -0.63 -4.18
CA VAL A 33 -7.86 0.77 -4.15
C VAL A 33 -8.12 1.22 -5.58
N ALA A 34 -9.24 1.90 -5.80
CA ALA A 34 -9.57 2.44 -7.11
C ALA A 34 -8.54 3.50 -7.54
N ASP A 35 -8.22 3.53 -8.84
CA ASP A 35 -7.36 4.55 -9.41
C ASP A 35 -8.04 5.94 -9.30
N PRO A 36 -7.42 6.92 -8.63
CA PRO A 36 -7.98 8.27 -8.54
C PRO A 36 -7.87 9.07 -9.84
N GLU A 37 -7.14 8.60 -10.86
CA GLU A 37 -6.94 9.32 -12.11
C GLU A 37 -8.28 9.65 -12.80
N GLY A 38 -8.49 10.93 -13.11
CA GLY A 38 -9.71 11.42 -13.75
C GLY A 38 -10.97 11.43 -12.87
N ALA A 39 -10.88 11.01 -11.60
CA ALA A 39 -12.02 10.96 -10.70
C ALA A 39 -12.39 12.36 -10.14
N PRO A 40 -13.67 12.62 -9.82
CA PRO A 40 -14.06 13.83 -9.09
C PRO A 40 -13.37 13.94 -7.73
N ILE A 41 -13.11 15.16 -7.27
CA ILE A 41 -12.40 15.40 -5.99
C ILE A 41 -13.04 14.69 -4.79
N ALA A 42 -14.37 14.58 -4.75
CA ALA A 42 -15.07 13.86 -3.69
C ALA A 42 -14.73 12.36 -3.66
N VAL A 43 -14.49 11.74 -4.82
CA VAL A 43 -14.07 10.34 -4.94
C VAL A 43 -12.62 10.20 -4.50
N VAL A 44 -11.74 11.11 -4.91
CA VAL A 44 -10.32 11.11 -4.50
C VAL A 44 -10.19 11.24 -2.98
N LEU A 45 -10.98 12.12 -2.35
CA LEU A 45 -10.99 12.27 -0.90
C LEU A 45 -11.43 11.00 -0.18
N ARG A 46 -12.46 10.31 -0.72
CA ARG A 46 -12.89 9.02 -0.18
C ARG A 46 -11.81 7.94 -0.31
N ILE A 47 -11.12 7.88 -1.45
CA ILE A 47 -9.99 6.97 -1.68
C ILE A 47 -8.87 7.25 -0.66
N ARG A 48 -8.51 8.52 -0.46
CA ARG A 48 -7.52 8.93 0.54
C ARG A 48 -7.91 8.48 1.95
N ASP A 49 -9.16 8.70 2.35
CA ASP A 49 -9.63 8.35 3.69
C ASP A 49 -9.64 6.83 3.90
N GLU A 50 -9.98 6.07 2.86
CA GLU A 50 -9.90 4.61 2.88
C GLU A 50 -8.45 4.11 3.05
N ILE A 51 -7.50 4.68 2.30
CA ILE A 51 -6.07 4.38 2.47
C ILE A 51 -5.62 4.72 3.89
N GLY A 52 -6.03 5.88 4.44
CA GLY A 52 -5.67 6.33 5.78
C GLY A 52 -6.14 5.37 6.87
N ASN A 53 -7.37 4.86 6.78
CA ASN A 53 -7.90 3.88 7.72
C ASN A 53 -7.09 2.58 7.67
N ARG A 54 -6.82 2.05 6.46
CA ARG A 54 -6.05 0.82 6.30
C ARG A 54 -4.61 0.96 6.81
N ILE A 55 -3.98 2.12 6.60
CA ILE A 55 -2.64 2.41 7.15
C ILE A 55 -2.66 2.35 8.68
N THR A 56 -3.69 2.92 9.29
CA THR A 56 -3.86 2.90 10.76
C THR A 56 -3.98 1.45 11.26
N ASP A 57 -4.82 0.64 10.63
CA ASP A 57 -4.96 -0.79 10.98
C ASP A 57 -3.64 -1.56 10.82
N VAL A 58 -2.86 -1.24 9.78
CA VAL A 58 -1.55 -1.87 9.58
C VAL A 58 -0.58 -1.51 10.70
N PHE A 59 -0.50 -0.24 11.11
CA PHE A 59 0.38 0.16 12.20
C PHE A 59 0.13 -0.60 13.49
N ASP A 60 -1.13 -0.97 13.78
CA ASP A 60 -1.48 -1.77 14.95
C ASP A 60 -1.08 -3.24 14.83
N THR A 61 -0.88 -3.76 13.61
CA THR A 61 -0.58 -5.17 13.35
C THR A 61 0.89 -5.44 13.01
N LEU A 62 1.67 -4.39 12.72
CA LEU A 62 3.09 -4.54 12.43
C LEU A 62 3.84 -4.96 13.71
N PRO A 63 4.59 -6.07 13.68
CA PRO A 63 5.47 -6.41 14.80
C PRO A 63 6.52 -5.31 14.96
N SER A 64 6.75 -4.87 16.20
CA SER A 64 7.88 -4.00 16.51
C SER A 64 9.18 -4.73 16.16
N ALA A 65 10.06 -4.06 15.41
CA ALA A 65 11.37 -4.58 15.04
C ALA A 65 12.30 -4.74 16.26
#